data_AF-A0AAU6ZQT2-F1
#
_entry.id   AF-A0AAU6ZQT2-F1
#
_cell.length_a   1.000
_cell.length_b   1.000
_cell.length_c   1.000
_cell.angle_alpha   90.00
_cell.angle_beta   90.00
_cell.angle_gamma   90.00
#
_symmetry.space_group_name_H-M   'P 1'
#
loop_
_entity.id
_entity.type
_entity.pdbx_description
1 polymer ?
#
loop_
_entity_poly.entity_id
_entity_poly.type
_entity_poly.pdbx_seq_one_letter_code
_entity_poly.pdbx_strand_id
1 'polypeptide(L)'
;MPKTDFDFWNPANGYKPLLGRGNQNVFEDSVAPVHEAGLTLLWEDCYTIDENLRLDFAPGHTPGSSVLTLNSGSDRAVFVGDMLHSPVQIKEPDSNSCFCEDPAGARATRFRPLAPR
;
A
#
# COMPACT_ATOMS: atom_id res chain seq x y z
N MET A 1 5.42 6.84 -5.24
CA MET A 1 5.45 5.55 -4.53
C MET A 1 5.82 5.79 -3.07
N PRO A 2 5.18 5.12 -2.11
CA PRO A 2 5.66 5.04 -0.73
C PRO A 2 7.15 4.73 -0.68
N LYS A 3 7.95 5.55 0.02
CA LYS A 3 9.38 5.29 0.18
C LYS A 3 9.63 3.96 0.89
N THR A 4 8.79 3.59 1.86
CA THR A 4 8.88 2.34 2.60
C THR A 4 8.70 1.10 1.71
N ASP A 5 7.76 1.11 0.76
CA ASP A 5 7.64 0.02 -0.21
C ASP A 5 8.80 0.04 -1.20
N PHE A 6 9.22 1.22 -1.68
CA PHE A 6 10.38 1.29 -2.57
C PHE A 6 11.61 0.66 -1.90
N ASP A 7 11.85 1.00 -0.64
CA ASP A 7 12.98 0.46 0.13
C ASP A 7 12.81 -1.04 0.42
N PHE A 8 11.62 -1.50 0.78
CA PHE A 8 11.35 -2.89 1.10
C PHE A 8 11.52 -3.82 -0.11
N TRP A 9 10.99 -3.40 -1.27
CA TRP A 9 11.01 -4.22 -2.48
C TRP A 9 12.31 -4.11 -3.27
N ASN A 10 13.14 -3.10 -3.00
CA ASN A 10 14.45 -2.97 -3.64
C ASN A 10 15.40 -4.09 -3.14
N PRO A 11 15.86 -4.99 -4.03
CA PRO A 11 16.75 -6.10 -3.64
C PRO A 11 18.06 -5.64 -3.01
N ALA A 12 18.54 -4.43 -3.36
CA ALA A 12 19.76 -3.86 -2.80
C ALA A 12 19.68 -3.64 -1.27
N ASN A 13 18.47 -3.55 -0.72
CA ASN A 13 18.25 -3.32 0.70
C ASN A 13 18.11 -4.62 1.52
N GLY A 14 18.10 -5.79 0.87
CA GLY A 14 18.23 -7.10 1.54
C GLY A 14 17.02 -7.55 2.39
N TYR A 15 15.86 -6.92 2.23
CA TYR A 15 14.61 -7.38 2.87
C TYR A 15 14.18 -8.74 2.31
N LYS A 16 13.46 -9.51 3.12
CA LYS A 16 12.95 -10.84 2.77
C LYS A 16 11.43 -10.85 2.87
N PRO A 17 10.70 -10.83 1.74
CA PRO A 17 9.24 -10.87 1.75
C PRO A 17 8.72 -12.25 2.17
N LEU A 18 7.53 -12.30 2.77
CA LEU A 18 6.91 -13.53 3.26
C LEU A 18 6.69 -14.58 2.16
N LEU A 19 6.34 -14.15 0.95
CA LEU A 19 6.14 -15.05 -0.21
C LEU A 19 7.45 -15.58 -0.81
N GLY A 20 8.61 -15.21 -0.24
CA GLY A 20 9.91 -15.61 -0.75
C GLY A 20 10.13 -15.12 -2.17
N ARG A 21 10.09 -16.04 -3.15
CA ARG A 21 10.33 -15.73 -4.57
C ARG A 21 9.09 -15.31 -5.35
N GLY A 22 7.93 -15.18 -4.70
CA GLY A 22 6.67 -14.82 -5.37
C GLY A 22 6.73 -13.52 -6.21
N ASN A 23 7.54 -12.56 -5.78
CA ASN A 23 7.74 -11.26 -6.46
C ASN A 23 9.16 -11.10 -7.04
N GLN A 24 9.85 -12.21 -7.32
CA GLN A 24 11.23 -12.14 -7.83
C GLN A 24 11.28 -11.37 -9.16
N ASN A 25 12.27 -10.47 -9.28
CA ASN A 25 12.51 -9.58 -10.44
C ASN A 25 11.45 -8.51 -10.71
N VAL A 26 10.37 -8.42 -9.91
CA VAL A 26 9.29 -7.45 -10.15
C VAL A 26 9.77 -6.02 -9.94
N PHE A 27 10.58 -5.77 -8.92
CA PHE A 27 11.10 -4.43 -8.65
C PHE A 27 12.03 -3.96 -9.77
N GLU A 28 12.96 -4.82 -10.18
CA GLU A 28 13.97 -4.54 -11.20
C GLU A 28 13.35 -4.34 -12.58
N ASP A 29 12.26 -5.06 -12.90
CA ASP A 29 11.56 -4.94 -14.17
C ASP A 29 10.59 -3.74 -14.20
N SER A 30 9.87 -3.48 -13.10
CA SER A 30 8.73 -2.54 -13.09
C SER A 30 8.98 -1.21 -12.38
N VAL A 31 9.85 -1.17 -11.37
CA VAL A 31 10.05 0.03 -10.51
C VAL A 31 11.39 0.70 -10.78
N ALA A 32 12.48 -0.08 -10.82
CA ALA A 32 13.83 0.45 -11.01
C ALA A 32 13.97 1.32 -12.27
N PRO A 33 13.48 0.92 -13.47
CA PRO A 33 13.67 1.72 -14.68
C PRO A 33 12.95 3.06 -14.63
N VAL A 34 11.77 3.10 -13.99
CA VAL A 34 10.98 4.34 -13.83
C VAL A 34 11.64 5.28 -12.82
N HIS A 35 12.26 4.73 -11.78
CA HIS A 35 13.00 5.52 -10.80
C HIS A 35 14.32 6.06 -11.37
N GLU A 36 15.09 5.24 -12.08
CA GLU A 36 16.35 5.61 -12.74
C GLU A 36 16.13 6.70 -13.81
N ALA A 37 14.98 6.68 -14.49
CA ALA A 37 14.58 7.74 -15.41
C ALA A 37 14.17 9.05 -14.72
N GLY A 38 14.16 9.12 -13.38
CA GLY A 38 13.76 10.29 -12.61
C GLY A 38 12.24 10.55 -12.60
N LEU A 39 11.43 9.56 -12.98
CA LEU A 39 9.97 9.70 -13.13
C LEU A 39 9.19 9.25 -11.89
N THR A 40 9.89 8.91 -10.81
CA THR A 40 9.27 8.44 -9.57
C THR A 40 9.39 9.51 -8.48
N LEU A 41 8.26 9.92 -7.92
CA LEU A 41 8.21 10.66 -6.67
C LEU A 41 8.08 9.67 -5.50
N LEU A 42 9.07 9.67 -4.60
CA LEU A 42 8.99 8.94 -3.34
C LEU A 42 8.38 9.84 -2.26
N TRP A 43 7.51 9.27 -1.44
CA TRP A 43 6.84 10.03 -0.36
C TRP A 43 6.80 9.24 0.95
N GLU A 44 6.69 9.96 2.05
CA GLU A 44 6.62 9.46 3.42
C GLU A 44 5.36 10.02 4.10
N ASP A 45 4.91 9.37 5.16
CA ASP A 45 3.69 9.67 5.96
C ASP A 45 2.37 9.72 5.17
N CYS A 46 2.16 10.80 4.42
CA CYS A 46 1.00 11.03 3.56
C CYS A 46 1.42 11.88 2.35
N TYR A 47 0.69 11.78 1.25
CA TYR A 47 0.97 12.55 0.05
C TYR A 47 -0.30 13.15 -0.54
N THR A 48 -0.33 14.48 -0.64
CA THR A 48 -1.40 15.21 -1.33
C THR A 48 -1.03 15.30 -2.81
N ILE A 49 -1.82 14.65 -3.65
CA ILE A 49 -1.63 14.68 -5.11
C ILE A 49 -2.15 16.02 -5.66
N ASP A 50 -3.37 16.39 -5.24
CA ASP A 50 -4.02 17.66 -5.55
C ASP A 50 -5.03 18.03 -4.45
N GLU A 51 -5.85 19.07 -4.67
CA GLU A 51 -6.87 19.51 -3.70
C GLU A 51 -7.95 18.45 -3.38
N ASN A 52 -8.12 17.44 -4.23
CA ASN A 52 -9.15 16.42 -4.14
C ASN A 52 -8.61 15.02 -3.80
N LEU A 53 -7.32 14.77 -4.06
CA LEU A 53 -6.68 13.46 -3.99
C LEU A 53 -5.56 13.42 -2.95
N ARG A 54 -5.70 12.52 -1.97
CA ARG A 54 -4.72 12.34 -0.89
C ARG A 54 -4.47 10.87 -0.60
N LEU A 55 -3.19 10.51 -0.51
CA LEU A 55 -2.71 9.21 -0.07
C LEU A 55 -2.35 9.25 1.41
N ASP A 56 -2.84 8.29 2.18
CA ASP A 56 -2.45 8.07 3.57
C ASP A 56 -2.01 6.62 3.77
N PHE A 57 -1.01 6.41 4.63
CA PHE A 57 -0.55 5.06 4.93
C PHE A 57 -1.62 4.18 5.60
N ALA A 58 -1.64 2.94 5.13
CA ALA A 58 -2.44 1.81 5.57
C ALA A 58 -1.58 0.54 5.54
N PRO A 59 -0.51 0.48 6.36
CA PRO A 59 0.50 -0.57 6.27
C PRO A 59 -0.05 -1.92 6.74
N GLY A 60 0.55 -2.99 6.28
CA GLY A 60 0.24 -4.35 6.74
C GLY A 60 0.21 -5.36 5.60
N HIS A 61 -0.50 -5.04 4.51
CA HIS A 61 -0.40 -5.86 3.31
C HIS A 61 1.02 -5.77 2.73
N THR A 62 1.52 -4.55 2.55
CA THR A 62 2.94 -4.21 2.38
C THR A 62 3.32 -3.13 3.40
N PRO A 63 4.62 -2.86 3.66
CA PRO A 63 5.04 -1.79 4.57
C PRO A 63 4.57 -0.39 4.16
N GLY A 64 4.45 -0.13 2.86
CA GLY A 64 4.00 1.13 2.28
C GLY A 64 2.57 1.12 1.75
N SER A 65 1.80 0.05 1.98
CA SER A 65 0.38 -0.02 1.58
C SER A 65 -0.36 1.24 2.02
N SER A 66 -1.19 1.76 1.12
CA SER A 66 -1.78 3.09 1.23
C SER A 66 -3.21 3.10 0.73
N VAL A 67 -4.01 4.03 1.26
CA VAL A 67 -5.36 4.31 0.75
C VAL A 67 -5.38 5.67 0.06
N LEU A 68 -6.12 5.77 -1.03
CA LEU A 68 -6.38 7.03 -1.73
C LEU A 68 -7.77 7.53 -1.36
N THR A 69 -7.85 8.72 -0.79
CA THR A 69 -9.11 9.44 -0.61
C THR A 69 -9.32 10.40 -1.77
N LEU A 70 -10.51 10.33 -2.37
CA LEU A 70 -11.01 11.29 -3.35
C LEU A 70 -12.18 12.06 -2.74
N ASN A 71 -12.08 13.38 -2.74
CA ASN A 71 -13.17 14.28 -2.38
C ASN A 71 -13.71 14.97 -3.64
N SER A 72 -15.03 15.10 -3.74
CA SER A 72 -15.71 15.76 -4.86
C SER A 72 -16.94 16.50 -4.36
N GLY A 73 -16.79 17.78 -4.01
CA GLY A 73 -17.86 18.55 -3.38
C GLY A 73 -18.24 17.95 -2.02
N SER A 74 -19.48 17.48 -1.87
CA SER A 74 -19.94 16.75 -0.68
C SER A 74 -19.68 15.24 -0.72
N ASP A 75 -19.29 14.71 -1.88
CA ASP A 75 -19.09 13.28 -2.08
C ASP A 75 -17.65 12.87 -1.75
N ARG A 76 -17.49 11.61 -1.34
CA ARG A 76 -16.21 11.01 -0.98
C ARG A 76 -16.13 9.56 -1.45
N ALA A 77 -14.98 9.18 -2.00
CA ALA A 77 -14.61 7.80 -2.27
C ALA A 77 -13.27 7.47 -1.61
N VAL A 78 -13.10 6.22 -1.18
CA VAL A 78 -11.82 5.70 -0.69
C VAL A 78 -11.44 4.46 -1.49
N PHE A 79 -10.28 4.51 -2.12
CA PHE A 79 -9.69 3.37 -2.81
C PHE A 79 -8.74 2.68 -1.82
N VAL A 80 -9.11 1.48 -1.40
CA VAL A 80 -8.46 0.77 -0.29
C VAL A 80 -7.30 -0.13 -0.72
N GLY A 81 -7.04 -0.24 -2.04
CA GLY A 81 -6.04 -1.15 -2.59
C GLY A 81 -6.26 -2.59 -2.08
N ASP A 82 -5.15 -3.25 -1.75
CA ASP A 82 -5.12 -4.66 -1.32
C ASP A 82 -5.36 -4.83 0.19
N MET A 83 -6.07 -3.87 0.82
CA MET A 83 -6.62 -4.10 2.16
C MET A 83 -7.51 -5.35 2.17
N LEU A 84 -8.22 -5.68 1.09
CA LEU A 84 -9.07 -6.87 0.97
C LEU A 84 -8.82 -7.56 -0.39
N HIS A 85 -8.75 -8.88 -0.42
CA HIS A 85 -8.64 -9.69 -1.65
C HIS A 85 -9.91 -10.52 -1.94
N SER A 86 -10.81 -10.67 -0.96
CA SER A 86 -12.03 -11.46 -1.12
C SER A 86 -13.21 -10.86 -0.34
N PRO A 87 -14.46 -10.94 -0.86
CA PRO A 87 -15.66 -10.50 -0.14
C PRO A 87 -15.84 -11.13 1.24
N VAL A 88 -15.24 -12.30 1.49
CA VAL A 88 -15.29 -12.94 2.81
C VAL A 88 -14.70 -12.03 3.89
N GLN A 89 -13.68 -11.22 3.56
CA GLN A 89 -13.01 -10.33 4.51
C GLN A 89 -13.87 -9.11 4.89
N ILE A 90 -15.01 -8.89 4.24
CA ILE A 90 -16.01 -7.92 4.69
C ILE A 90 -16.79 -8.48 5.89
N LYS A 91 -17.11 -9.77 5.86
CA LYS A 91 -17.81 -10.46 6.96
C LYS A 91 -16.84 -10.89 8.06
N GLU A 92 -15.63 -11.28 7.67
CA GLU A 92 -14.58 -11.82 8.53
C GLU A 92 -13.31 -10.95 8.43
N PRO A 93 -13.33 -9.69 8.93
CA PRO A 93 -12.24 -8.72 8.74
C PRO A 93 -10.90 -9.13 9.39
N ASP A 94 -10.93 -10.08 10.33
CA ASP A 94 -9.73 -10.69 10.91
C ASP A 94 -9.02 -11.65 9.95
N SER A 95 -9.68 -12.11 8.89
CA SER A 95 -9.08 -13.01 7.92
C SER A 95 -8.05 -12.29 7.05
N ASN A 96 -6.83 -12.81 7.02
CA ASN A 96 -5.77 -12.34 6.12
C ASN A 96 -5.74 -13.14 4.82
N SER A 97 -5.10 -12.55 3.80
CA SER A 97 -4.55 -13.30 2.68
C SER A 97 -3.16 -13.83 3.03
N CYS A 98 -2.69 -14.84 2.29
CA CYS A 98 -1.30 -15.29 2.36
C CYS A 98 -0.31 -14.24 1.81
N PHE A 99 -0.79 -13.10 1.30
CA PHE A 99 0.02 -12.04 0.72
C PHE A 99 0.30 -10.88 1.68
N CYS A 100 -0.21 -10.90 2.92
CA CYS A 100 0.03 -9.81 3.87
C CYS A 100 1.40 -9.95 4.55
N GLU A 101 2.34 -9.04 4.25
CA GLU A 101 3.71 -9.00 4.81
C GLU A 101 3.75 -8.85 6.34
N ASP A 102 2.80 -8.09 6.92
CA ASP A 102 2.54 -8.07 8.36
C ASP A 102 1.08 -8.49 8.62
N PRO A 103 0.85 -9.77 8.97
CA PRO A 103 -0.49 -10.27 9.27
C PRO A 103 -1.20 -9.51 10.38
N ALA A 104 -0.49 -9.02 11.41
CA ALA A 104 -1.11 -8.31 12.52
C ALA A 104 -1.46 -6.86 12.12
N GLY A 105 -0.52 -6.17 11.46
CA GLY A 105 -0.73 -4.84 10.90
C GLY A 105 -1.86 -4.81 9.86
N ALA A 106 -1.94 -5.81 8.98
CA ALA A 106 -3.00 -5.90 7.96
C ALA A 106 -4.40 -5.98 8.59
N ARG A 107 -4.56 -6.78 9.65
CA ARG A 107 -5.82 -6.83 10.42
C ARG A 107 -6.10 -5.47 11.06
N ALA A 108 -5.14 -4.90 11.78
CA ALA A 108 -5.31 -3.61 12.44
C ALA A 108 -5.72 -2.51 11.46
N THR A 109 -5.12 -2.48 10.27
CA THR A 109 -5.45 -1.55 9.20
C THR A 109 -6.87 -1.73 8.67
N ARG A 110 -7.41 -2.95 8.56
CA ARG A 110 -8.82 -3.18 8.17
C ARG A 110 -9.82 -2.64 9.20
N PHE A 111 -9.49 -2.68 10.49
CA PHE A 111 -10.35 -2.14 11.55
C PHE A 111 -10.18 -0.65 11.76
N ARG A 112 -9.10 -0.05 11.23
CA ARG A 112 -8.89 1.39 11.34
C ARG A 112 -10.00 2.11 10.56
N PRO A 113 -10.74 3.03 11.21
CA PRO A 113 -11.67 3.88 10.50
C PRO A 113 -10.91 4.65 9.42
N LEU A 114 -11.39 4.59 8.18
CA LEU A 114 -10.92 5.42 7.08
C LEU A 114 -11.40 6.85 7.38
N ALA A 115 -10.65 7.54 8.23
CA ALA A 115 -11.07 8.73 8.96
C ALA A 115 -11.80 9.74 8.07
N PRO A 116 -12.92 10.31 8.52
CA PRO A 116 -13.46 11.52 7.92
C PRO A 116 -12.49 12.65 8.28
N ARG A 117 -11.95 13.34 7.28
CA ARG A 117 -11.39 14.68 7.44
C ARG A 117 -11.96 15.54 6.33
#